data_AF-X1BFH0-F1
#
_entry.id   AF-X1BFH0-F1
#
_cell.length_a   1.000
_cell.length_b   1.000
_cell.length_c   1.000
_cell.angle_alpha   90.00
_cell.angle_beta   90.00
_cell.angle_gamma   90.00
#
_symmetry.space_group_name_H-M   'P 1'
#
loop_
_entity.id
_entity.type
_entity.pdbx_description
1 polymer ?
#
loop_
_entity_poly.entity_id
_entity_poly.type
_entity_poly.pdbx_seq_one_letter_code
_entity_poly.pdbx_strand_id
1 'polypeptide(L)'
;MNITICSNTNGGVFTYTINLAKELASRGYDVNVFFLTQSDESKNLKNSEHIRYNYFITSRLAPNIGTIINFPSSPIVRSVG
;
A
#
# COMPACT_ATOMS: atom_id res chain seq x y z
N MET A 1 -12.99 -8.31 -8.73
CA MET A 1 -12.40 -8.86 -7.48
C MET A 1 -11.49 -7.79 -6.90
N ASN A 2 -11.51 -7.59 -5.58
CA ASN A 2 -10.77 -6.50 -4.94
C ASN A 2 -9.46 -7.00 -4.32
N ILE A 3 -8.35 -6.31 -4.55
CA ILE A 3 -7.03 -6.64 -4.02
C ILE A 3 -6.54 -5.51 -3.13
N THR A 4 -6.10 -5.86 -1.92
CA THR A 4 -5.50 -4.90 -0.98
C THR A 4 -4.00 -5.12 -0.87
N ILE A 5 -3.23 -4.04 -1.04
CA ILE A 5 -1.77 -4.05 -0.91
C ILE A 5 -1.39 -3.09 0.21
N CYS A 6 -0.54 -3.54 1.13
CA CYS A 6 0.03 -2.70 2.18
C CYS A 6 1.53 -2.61 1.99
N SER A 7 2.05 -1.39 1.92
CA SER A 7 3.45 -1.12 1.64
C SER A 7 3.97 0.06 2.46
N ASN A 8 5.26 0.10 2.74
CA ASN A 8 5.90 1.34 3.16
C ASN A 8 6.19 2.23 1.92
N THR A 9 6.49 3.51 2.14
CA THR A 9 6.89 4.45 1.09
C THR A 9 8.40 4.51 0.86
N ASN A 10 9.16 3.53 1.33
CA ASN A 10 10.62 3.61 1.31
C ASN A 10 11.18 3.14 -0.05
N GLY A 11 11.75 4.08 -0.80
CA GLY A 11 12.61 3.79 -1.96
C GLY A 11 11.98 2.84 -3.00
N GLY A 12 12.72 1.80 -3.38
CA GLY A 12 12.33 0.85 -4.43
C GLY A 12 11.04 0.06 -4.17
N VAL A 13 10.66 -0.13 -2.89
CA VAL A 13 9.43 -0.84 -2.50
C VAL A 13 8.18 -0.05 -2.92
N PHE A 14 8.25 1.29 -2.83
CA PHE A 14 7.19 2.16 -3.32
C PHE A 14 7.00 1.98 -4.83
N THR A 15 8.07 2.09 -5.62
CA THR A 15 8.03 1.95 -7.08
C THR A 15 7.50 0.58 -7.51
N TYR A 16 7.95 -0.49 -6.86
CA TYR A 16 7.46 -1.84 -7.11
C TYR A 16 5.95 -1.96 -6.84
N THR A 17 5.50 -1.45 -5.70
CA THR A 17 4.08 -1.47 -5.31
C THR A 17 3.18 -0.76 -6.34
N ILE A 18 3.65 0.37 -6.88
CA ILE A 18 2.92 1.11 -7.92
C ILE A 18 2.84 0.31 -9.22
N ASN A 19 3.94 -0.31 -9.64
CA ASN A 19 3.95 -1.12 -10.85
C ASN A 19 3.04 -2.35 -10.70
N LEU A 20 3.08 -3.01 -9.55
CA LEU A 20 2.19 -4.13 -9.24
C LEU A 20 0.72 -3.71 -9.23
N ALA A 21 0.37 -2.58 -8.59
CA ALA A 21 -0.99 -2.08 -8.57
C ALA A 21 -1.52 -1.77 -9.98
N LYS A 22 -0.68 -1.18 -10.84
CA LYS A 22 -1.04 -0.92 -12.25
C LYS A 22 -1.24 -2.20 -13.05
N GLU A 23 -0.38 -3.20 -12.85
CA GLU A 23 -0.51 -4.49 -13.52
C GLU A 23 -1.78 -5.23 -13.09
N LEU A 24 -2.15 -5.17 -11.81
CA LEU A 24 -3.40 -5.75 -11.34
C LEU A 24 -4.61 -5.00 -11.88
N ALA A 25 -4.57 -3.67 -11.91
CA ALA A 25 -5.64 -2.88 -12.52
C ALA A 25 -5.81 -3.15 -14.02
N SER A 26 -4.73 -3.33 -14.78
CA SER A 26 -4.82 -3.66 -16.21
C SER A 26 -5.42 -5.05 -16.49
N ARG A 27 -5.42 -5.92 -15.48
CA ARG A 27 -6.09 -7.23 -15.52
C ARG A 27 -7.56 -7.17 -15.05
N GLY A 28 -8.08 -5.98 -14.75
CA GLY A 28 -9.48 -5.77 -14.34
C GLY A 28 -9.74 -5.95 -12.84
N TYR A 29 -8.71 -5.91 -12.00
CA TYR A 29 -8.88 -5.92 -10.54
C TYR A 29 -9.00 -4.51 -9.98
N ASP A 30 -9.86 -4.34 -8.98
CA ASP A 30 -9.90 -3.10 -8.19
C ASP A 30 -8.86 -3.19 -7.08
N VAL A 31 -7.92 -2.25 -7.04
CA VAL A 31 -6.76 -2.29 -6.17
C VAL A 31 -6.84 -1.17 -5.13
N ASN A 32 -6.76 -1.54 -3.86
CA ASN A 32 -6.61 -0.60 -2.74
C ASN A 32 -5.19 -0.71 -2.20
N VAL A 33 -4.41 0.37 -2.29
CA VAL A 33 -3.04 0.44 -1.79
C VAL A 33 -3.01 1.30 -0.53
N PHE A 34 -2.44 0.77 0.55
CA PHE A 34 -2.23 1.47 1.80
C PHE A 34 -0.74 1.66 2.03
N PHE A 35 -0.31 2.91 1.94
CA PHE A 35 1.06 3.32 2.17
C PHE A 35 1.28 3.78 3.60
N LEU A 36 2.26 3.20 4.27
CA LEU A 36 2.79 3.70 5.53
C LEU A 36 3.94 4.68 5.22
N THR A 37 3.75 5.96 5.53
CA THR A 37 4.74 7.02 5.34
C THR A 37 5.11 7.68 6.67
N GLN A 38 6.31 8.25 6.77
CA GLN A 38 6.75 9.07 7.91
C GLN A 38 6.48 10.57 7.70
N SER A 39 6.18 11.02 6.47
CA SER A 39 5.95 12.42 6.15
C SER A 39 4.70 12.66 5.30
N ASP A 40 4.11 13.84 5.45
CA ASP A 40 2.95 14.28 4.65
C ASP A 40 3.33 14.52 3.17
N GLU A 41 4.61 14.75 2.88
CA GLU A 41 5.13 15.10 1.54
C GLU A 41 5.09 13.95 0.53
N SER A 42 4.87 12.70 0.98
CA SER A 42 4.82 11.53 0.09
C SER A 42 3.47 11.35 -0.63
N LYS A 43 2.48 12.22 -0.36
CA LYS A 43 1.10 12.12 -0.84
C LYS A 43 0.91 12.75 -2.22
N ASN A 44 1.47 12.15 -3.27
CA ASN A 44 1.38 12.71 -4.62
C ASN A 44 0.66 11.83 -5.65
N LEU A 45 0.20 10.63 -5.28
CA LEU A 45 -0.49 9.76 -6.23
C LEU A 45 -1.98 10.07 -6.29
N LYS A 46 -2.47 10.23 -7.53
CA LYS A 46 -3.88 10.41 -7.82
C LYS A 46 -4.56 9.05 -7.91
N ASN A 47 -5.73 8.95 -7.30
CA ASN A 47 -6.61 7.80 -7.47
C ASN A 47 -7.08 7.70 -8.92
N SER A 48 -7.36 6.48 -9.36
CA SER A 48 -8.04 6.17 -10.61
C SER A 48 -9.26 5.29 -10.35
N GLU A 49 -10.01 4.98 -11.40
CA GLU A 49 -11.20 4.12 -11.32
C GLU A 49 -10.92 2.78 -10.63
N HIS A 50 -9.80 2.14 -10.99
CA HIS A 50 -9.41 0.82 -10.48
C HIS A 50 -8.30 0.85 -9.42
N ILE A 51 -7.75 2.01 -9.05
CA ILE A 51 -6.67 2.09 -8.05
C ILE A 51 -6.92 3.22 -7.06
N ARG A 52 -6.95 2.88 -5.78
CA ARG A 52 -7.04 3.84 -4.68
C ARG A 52 -5.79 3.81 -3.83
N TYR A 53 -5.16 4.96 -3.63
CA TYR A 53 -4.02 5.14 -2.75
C TYR A 53 -4.45 5.81 -1.46
N ASN A 54 -4.16 5.15 -0.34
CA ASN A 54 -4.43 5.62 1.00
C ASN A 54 -3.09 5.76 1.74
N TYR A 55 -2.90 6.84 2.47
CA TYR A 55 -1.64 7.13 3.14
C TYR A 55 -1.85 7.26 4.65
N PHE A 56 -1.17 6.42 5.42
CA PHE A 56 -1.11 6.48 6.87
C PHE A 56 0.23 7.06 7.31
N ILE A 57 0.15 8.15 8.07
CA ILE A 57 1.33 8.82 8.61
C ILE A 57 1.71 8.18 9.94
N THR A 58 2.82 7.46 9.93
CA THR A 58 3.38 6.78 11.10
C THR A 58 3.93 7.75 12.14
N SER A 59 4.27 9.01 11.81
CA SER A 59 4.68 9.99 12.84
C SER A 59 3.54 10.45 13.77
N ARG A 60 2.27 10.23 13.38
CA ARG A 60 1.08 10.51 14.23
C ARG A 60 0.56 9.26 14.96
N LEU A 61 1.15 8.10 14.70
CA LEU A 61 0.76 6.83 15.28
C LEU A 61 2.01 6.24 15.92
N ALA A 62 2.06 6.25 17.25
CA ALA A 62 3.15 5.78 18.10
C ALA A 62 3.98 4.62 17.48
N PRO A 63 5.29 4.52 17.77
CA PRO A 63 6.29 3.66 17.11
C PRO A 63 6.00 2.14 17.04
N ASN A 64 4.86 1.67 17.54
CA ASN A 64 4.42 0.28 17.61
C ASN A 64 3.40 -0.15 16.54
N ILE A 65 3.28 0.54 15.39
CA ILE A 65 2.46 0.06 14.25
C ILE A 65 2.90 -1.32 13.72
N GLY A 66 4.15 -1.73 13.97
CA GLY A 66 4.59 -3.10 13.73
C GLY A 66 3.70 -4.18 14.37
N THR A 67 2.83 -3.79 15.31
CA THR A 67 1.93 -4.67 16.07
C THR A 67 0.46 -4.63 15.61
N ILE A 68 0.01 -3.61 14.85
CA ILE A 68 -1.42 -3.39 14.61
C ILE A 68 -1.92 -4.00 13.30
N ILE A 69 -1.03 -4.34 12.36
CA ILE A 69 -1.44 -5.01 11.13
C ILE A 69 -1.37 -6.54 11.31
N ASN A 70 -2.18 -7.06 12.23
CA ASN A 70 -2.58 -8.45 12.20
C ASN A 70 -3.53 -8.62 11.02
N PHE A 71 -2.99 -8.95 9.85
CA PHE A 71 -3.80 -9.42 8.73
C PHE A 71 -4.45 -10.74 9.13
N PRO A 72 -5.79 -10.84 9.24
CA PRO A 72 -6.43 -12.14 9.30
C PRO A 72 -6.03 -12.90 8.03
N SER A 73 -5.56 -14.12 8.26
CA SER A 73 -4.90 -15.02 7.30
C SER A 73 -5.53 -15.08 5.88
N SER A 74 -4.72 -14.66 4.90
CA SER A 74 -4.71 -15.02 3.46
C SER A 74 -5.82 -14.49 2.53
N PRO A 75 -5.53 -14.25 1.22
CA PRO A 75 -4.49 -14.89 0.41
C PRO A 75 -3.36 -13.95 -0.08
N ILE A 76 -2.13 -14.47 0.00
CA ILE A 76 -0.90 -13.98 -0.64
C ILE A 76 -0.42 -12.61 -0.15
N VAL A 77 0.13 -12.60 1.07
CA VAL A 77 1.13 -11.60 1.47
C VAL A 77 2.49 -12.12 1.03
N ARG A 78 3.00 -11.66 -0.11
CA ARG A 78 4.44 -11.80 -0.41
C ARG A 78 5.15 -10.63 0.27
N SER A 79 5.65 -10.88 1.48
CA SER A 79 6.65 -10.04 2.11
C SER A 79 7.93 -10.13 1.28
N VAL A 80 8.31 -9.05 0.61
CA VAL A 80 9.63 -8.93 -0.01
C VAL A 80 10.47 -8.12 0.97
N GLY A 81 11.39 -8.81 1.65
CA GLY A 81 12.41 -8.20 2.51
C GLY A 81 13.56 -7.60 1.73
#